data_AF-A0A377HYJ9-F1
#
_entry.id   AF-A0A377HYJ9-F1
#
_cell.length_a   1.000
_cell.length_b   1.000
_cell.length_c   1.000
_cell.angle_alpha   90.00
_cell.angle_beta   90.00
_cell.angle_gamma   90.00
#
_symmetry.space_group_name_H-M   'P 1'
#
loop_
_entity.id
_entity.type
_entity.pdbx_description
1 polymer ?
#
loop_
_entity_poly.entity_id
_entity_poly.type
_entity_poly.pdbx_seq_one_letter_code
_entity_poly.pdbx_strand_id
1 'polypeptide(L)'
;MSVGMVYGLVSAHFSATDPIEFFRTIDADGQGLTWAKFTQNFQVKGDVPIWPLLFLTISCGALSGFHATQTPLMARCAENESEGRFIFYGAMITEGVIALVWCMVGLAFYENPQALQDAISAGSPSKVVYDSSIHFLGFIGGIFAVLGVVVLPITSGDTAFRAARLQLAEIFGIDQRSLVKRLYIAIPLFVLGYFVSTVDFSVLWRYFTWANQMTAMVMLWTAAAYLYRYHKFHWVASIPAWFITTVCATYLFYNKIGFGLDYQLSVYLGFATTIVCIVLFFTMLKPLGERDEDAYTVAETK
;
A
#
# COMPACT_ATOMS: atom_id res chain seq x y z
N MET A 1 -16.70 -9.26 -4.48
CA MET A 1 -15.87 -10.17 -3.66
C MET A 1 -15.99 -9.84 -2.17
N SER A 2 -15.52 -8.68 -1.69
CA SER A 2 -15.49 -8.36 -0.24
C SER A 2 -16.85 -8.42 0.46
N VAL A 3 -17.93 -7.94 -0.17
CA VAL A 3 -19.31 -8.08 0.38
C VAL A 3 -19.69 -9.56 0.55
N GLY A 4 -19.31 -10.40 -0.42
CA GLY A 4 -19.48 -11.85 -0.32
C GLY A 4 -18.69 -12.41 0.86
N MET A 5 -17.44 -11.99 1.05
CA MET A 5 -16.63 -12.46 2.19
C MET A 5 -17.25 -12.07 3.54
N VAL A 6 -17.84 -10.88 3.65
CA VAL A 6 -18.59 -10.47 4.86
C VAL A 6 -19.80 -11.38 5.07
N TYR A 7 -20.59 -11.62 4.03
CA TYR A 7 -21.71 -12.56 4.09
C TYR A 7 -21.25 -13.96 4.53
N GLY A 8 -20.17 -14.45 3.92
CA GLY A 8 -19.53 -15.72 4.24
C GLY A 8 -19.17 -15.85 5.71
N LEU A 9 -18.39 -14.89 6.22
CA LEU A 9 -17.98 -14.84 7.62
C LEU A 9 -19.18 -14.83 8.58
N VAL A 10 -20.16 -13.97 8.33
CA VAL A 10 -21.35 -13.84 9.19
C VAL A 10 -22.20 -15.10 9.14
N SER A 11 -22.42 -15.66 7.94
CA SER A 11 -23.21 -16.89 7.77
C SER A 11 -22.53 -18.10 8.40
N ALA A 12 -21.20 -18.20 8.31
CA ALA A 12 -20.42 -19.26 8.94
C ALA A 12 -20.45 -19.14 10.46
N HIS A 13 -20.37 -17.93 11.03
CA HIS A 13 -20.48 -17.73 12.48
C HIS A 13 -21.83 -18.22 13.04
N PHE A 14 -22.92 -18.06 12.30
CA PHE A 14 -24.26 -18.54 12.71
C PHE A 14 -24.60 -19.93 12.15
N SER A 15 -23.65 -20.63 11.53
CA SER A 15 -23.89 -21.94 10.93
C SER A 15 -24.05 -23.03 11.98
N ALA A 16 -25.12 -23.81 11.89
CA ALA A 16 -25.33 -24.97 12.76
C ALA A 16 -24.46 -26.18 12.39
N THR A 17 -23.92 -26.22 11.16
CA THR A 17 -23.20 -27.39 10.62
C THR A 17 -21.68 -27.19 10.57
N ASP A 18 -21.22 -25.95 10.41
CA ASP A 18 -19.79 -25.62 10.32
C ASP A 18 -19.57 -24.19 10.88
N PRO A 19 -19.63 -24.02 12.21
CA PRO A 19 -19.47 -22.72 12.84
C PRO A 19 -18.02 -22.24 12.76
N ILE A 20 -17.82 -21.04 12.20
CA ILE A 20 -16.51 -20.36 12.21
C ILE A 20 -16.62 -19.09 13.06
N GLU A 21 -16.00 -19.14 14.24
CA GLU A 21 -15.93 -18.00 15.14
C GLU A 21 -15.06 -16.87 14.57
N PHE A 22 -15.46 -15.63 14.87
CA PHE A 22 -14.58 -14.50 14.64
C PHE A 22 -13.33 -14.67 15.50
N PHE A 23 -12.15 -14.45 14.89
CA PHE A 23 -10.85 -14.59 15.56
C PHE A 23 -10.42 -16.02 15.89
N ARG A 24 -11.10 -17.06 15.36
CA ARG A 24 -10.72 -18.47 15.52
C ARG A 24 -9.22 -18.71 15.35
N THR A 25 -8.60 -18.08 14.36
CA THR A 25 -7.17 -18.25 14.05
C THR A 25 -6.24 -17.82 15.18
N ILE A 26 -6.67 -16.91 16.06
CA ILE A 26 -5.90 -16.47 17.23
C ILE A 26 -6.53 -16.93 18.56
N ASP A 27 -7.52 -17.81 18.49
CA ASP A 27 -8.28 -18.30 19.63
C ASP A 27 -8.18 -19.82 19.83
N ALA A 28 -7.01 -20.39 19.57
CA ALA A 28 -6.77 -21.82 19.72
C ALA A 28 -6.95 -22.35 21.17
N ASP A 29 -6.90 -21.47 22.18
CA ASP A 29 -7.12 -21.80 23.60
C ASP A 29 -8.56 -21.55 24.09
N GLY A 30 -9.44 -21.03 23.22
CA GLY A 30 -10.85 -20.74 23.51
C GLY A 30 -11.09 -19.58 24.50
N GLN A 31 -10.11 -18.72 24.73
CA GLN A 31 -10.23 -17.56 25.63
C GLN A 31 -10.72 -16.27 24.96
N GLY A 32 -11.03 -16.32 23.66
CA GLY A 32 -11.31 -15.17 22.83
C GLY A 32 -10.11 -14.25 22.63
N LEU A 33 -10.39 -13.04 22.14
CA LEU A 33 -9.40 -11.96 22.01
C LEU A 33 -9.18 -11.27 23.38
N THR A 34 -8.16 -11.71 24.11
CA THR A 34 -7.75 -11.07 25.37
C THR A 34 -6.80 -9.89 25.12
N TRP A 35 -6.60 -9.02 26.11
CA TRP A 35 -5.63 -7.92 26.01
C TRP A 35 -4.19 -8.41 25.85
N ALA A 36 -3.85 -9.54 26.48
CA ALA A 36 -2.54 -10.16 26.31
C ALA A 36 -2.32 -10.60 24.85
N LYS A 37 -3.32 -11.27 24.25
CA LYS A 37 -3.30 -11.64 22.84
C LYS A 37 -3.24 -10.43 21.90
N PHE A 38 -3.97 -9.36 22.22
CA PHE A 38 -3.95 -8.13 21.41
C PHE A 38 -2.53 -7.54 21.27
N THR A 39 -1.68 -7.73 22.28
CA THR A 39 -0.29 -7.23 22.31
C THR A 39 0.75 -8.29 21.93
N GLN A 40 0.31 -9.51 21.61
CA GLN A 40 1.18 -10.62 21.25
C GLN A 40 1.52 -10.61 19.75
N ASN A 41 2.76 -11.01 19.42
CA ASN A 41 3.15 -11.30 18.04
C ASN A 41 2.74 -12.73 17.67
N PHE A 42 1.79 -12.88 16.74
CA PHE A 42 1.34 -14.19 16.22
C PHE A 42 2.15 -14.67 15.01
N GLN A 43 3.25 -14.00 14.66
CA GLN A 43 4.10 -14.41 13.55
C GLN A 43 4.81 -15.73 13.85
N VAL A 44 4.64 -16.72 12.97
CA VAL A 44 5.21 -18.06 13.14
C VAL A 44 6.60 -18.22 12.51
N LYS A 45 7.01 -17.31 11.62
CA LYS A 45 8.32 -17.35 10.92
C LYS A 45 9.52 -16.93 11.79
N GLY A 46 9.40 -16.96 13.11
CA GLY A 46 10.43 -16.54 14.08
C GLY A 46 10.35 -15.07 14.48
N ASP A 47 11.43 -14.53 15.05
CA ASP A 47 11.55 -13.17 15.62
C ASP A 47 11.61 -12.05 14.57
N VAL A 48 10.63 -12.06 13.68
CA VAL A 48 10.41 -10.99 12.71
C VAL A 48 9.69 -9.85 13.44
N PRO A 49 10.26 -8.63 13.47
CA PRO A 49 9.69 -7.55 14.26
C PRO A 49 8.41 -7.01 13.60
N ILE A 50 7.35 -6.82 14.38
CA ILE A 50 6.07 -6.28 13.86
C ILE A 50 6.29 -4.90 13.25
N TRP A 51 7.04 -4.04 13.93
CA TRP A 51 7.43 -2.73 13.41
C TRP A 51 8.85 -2.83 12.82
N PRO A 52 9.16 -2.20 11.67
CA PRO A 52 8.29 -1.40 10.80
C PRO A 52 7.46 -2.24 9.79
N LEU A 53 7.62 -3.57 9.79
CA LEU A 53 7.11 -4.46 8.73
C LEU A 53 5.60 -4.40 8.52
N LEU A 54 4.82 -4.18 9.58
CA LEU A 54 3.38 -4.02 9.51
C LEU A 54 2.99 -2.95 8.50
N PHE A 55 3.60 -1.77 8.58
CA PHE A 55 3.27 -0.61 7.73
C PHE A 55 3.72 -0.77 6.28
N LEU A 56 4.72 -1.62 6.03
CA LEU A 56 5.07 -2.00 4.66
C LEU A 56 4.13 -3.07 4.11
N THR A 57 3.71 -4.02 4.96
CA THR A 57 2.86 -5.13 4.54
C THR A 57 1.43 -4.67 4.22
N ILE A 58 0.87 -3.77 5.02
CA ILE A 58 -0.50 -3.26 4.83
C ILE A 58 -0.57 -2.03 3.90
N SER A 59 0.49 -1.76 3.14
CA SER A 59 0.69 -0.44 2.51
C SER A 59 -0.51 0.05 1.72
N CYS A 60 -0.99 -0.69 0.71
CA CYS A 60 -2.05 -0.17 -0.16
C CYS A 60 -3.37 0.09 0.59
N GLY A 61 -3.65 -0.64 1.68
CA GLY A 61 -4.85 -0.43 2.51
C GLY A 61 -4.72 0.67 3.57
N ALA A 62 -3.50 1.10 3.92
CA ALA A 62 -3.27 2.13 4.94
C ALA A 62 -2.71 3.44 4.37
N LEU A 63 -1.74 3.37 3.46
CA LEU A 63 -1.09 4.48 2.78
C LEU A 63 -0.39 4.02 1.50
N SER A 64 -0.73 4.61 0.35
CA SER A 64 -0.22 4.18 -0.95
C SER A 64 0.51 5.29 -1.71
N GLY A 65 1.79 5.06 -2.01
CA GLY A 65 2.57 5.94 -2.90
C GLY A 65 2.28 5.66 -4.37
N PHE A 66 1.88 4.44 -4.71
CA PHE A 66 1.46 4.06 -6.05
C PHE A 66 0.27 4.91 -6.51
N HIS A 67 -0.71 5.15 -5.64
CA HIS A 67 -1.81 6.07 -5.92
C HIS A 67 -1.31 7.49 -6.22
N ALA A 68 -0.31 7.98 -5.46
CA ALA A 68 0.28 9.29 -5.73
C ALA A 68 0.92 9.37 -7.14
N THR A 69 1.54 8.31 -7.64
CA THR A 69 2.10 8.28 -9.00
C THR A 69 1.03 8.32 -10.10
N GLN A 70 -0.20 7.90 -9.79
CA GLN A 70 -1.31 7.85 -10.72
C GLN A 70 -2.20 9.10 -10.67
N THR A 71 -2.15 9.86 -9.58
CA THR A 71 -2.94 11.08 -9.37
C THR A 71 -2.91 12.04 -10.56
N PRO A 72 -1.77 12.33 -11.23
CA PRO A 72 -1.76 13.23 -12.39
C PRO A 72 -2.63 12.74 -13.55
N LEU A 73 -2.74 11.43 -13.76
CA LEU A 73 -3.59 10.86 -14.80
C LEU A 73 -5.07 11.02 -14.46
N MET A 74 -5.44 10.84 -13.20
CA MET A 74 -6.81 11.01 -12.73
C MET A 74 -7.21 12.48 -12.68
N ALA A 75 -6.31 13.37 -12.25
CA ALA A 75 -6.56 14.80 -12.19
C ALA A 75 -6.86 15.42 -13.58
N ARG A 76 -6.26 14.90 -14.65
CA ARG A 76 -6.55 15.33 -16.04
C ARG A 76 -7.93 14.87 -16.54
N CYS A 77 -8.58 13.94 -15.84
CA CYS A 77 -9.90 13.43 -16.19
C CYS A 77 -11.00 13.94 -15.23
N ALA A 78 -10.64 14.64 -14.16
CA ALA A 78 -11.61 15.28 -13.27
C ALA A 78 -12.11 16.57 -13.91
N GLU A 79 -13.42 16.80 -13.86
CA GLU A 79 -14.03 18.02 -14.39
C GLU A 79 -14.01 19.13 -13.33
N ASN A 80 -14.17 18.76 -12.06
CA ASN A 80 -14.28 19.69 -10.94
C ASN A 80 -13.39 19.27 -9.76
N GLU A 81 -12.81 20.24 -9.05
CA GLU A 81 -11.99 19.97 -7.85
C GLU A 81 -12.79 19.26 -6.74
N SER A 82 -14.10 19.54 -6.64
CA SER A 82 -15.00 18.90 -5.68
C SER A 82 -15.06 17.38 -5.81
N GLU A 83 -14.84 16.85 -7.02
CA GLU A 83 -14.77 15.40 -7.29
C GLU A 83 -13.56 14.74 -6.63
N GLY A 84 -12.49 15.51 -6.35
CA GLY A 84 -11.28 15.00 -5.73
C GLY A 84 -11.52 14.31 -4.39
N ARG A 85 -12.52 14.75 -3.62
CA ARG A 85 -12.90 14.07 -2.36
C ARG A 85 -13.43 12.66 -2.60
N PHE A 86 -14.21 12.45 -3.65
CA PHE A 86 -14.73 11.13 -3.98
C PHE A 86 -13.65 10.26 -4.62
N ILE A 87 -12.95 10.79 -5.64
CA ILE A 87 -11.99 10.06 -6.46
C ILE A 87 -10.75 9.63 -5.64
N PHE A 88 -10.19 10.53 -4.81
CA PHE A 88 -8.97 10.23 -4.06
C PHE A 88 -9.26 9.73 -2.65
N TYR A 89 -9.95 10.54 -1.85
CA TYR A 89 -10.20 10.20 -0.44
C TYR A 89 -11.19 9.04 -0.31
N GLY A 90 -12.31 9.07 -1.06
CA GLY A 90 -13.30 7.99 -1.07
C GLY A 90 -12.73 6.65 -1.51
N ALA A 91 -11.87 6.63 -2.53
CA ALA A 91 -11.17 5.42 -2.97
C ALA A 91 -10.28 4.83 -1.87
N MET A 92 -9.45 5.65 -1.22
CA MET A 92 -8.57 5.19 -0.13
C MET A 92 -9.35 4.61 1.06
N ILE A 93 -10.47 5.24 1.45
CA ILE A 93 -11.35 4.68 2.52
C ILE A 93 -11.92 3.33 2.11
N THR A 94 -12.36 3.20 0.85
CA THR A 94 -12.91 1.95 0.31
C THR A 94 -11.87 0.83 0.34
N GLU A 95 -10.64 1.10 -0.07
CA GLU A 95 -9.54 0.14 0.01
C GLU A 95 -9.20 -0.26 1.44
N GLY A 96 -9.22 0.70 2.37
CA GLY A 96 -9.05 0.43 3.80
C GLY A 96 -10.11 -0.53 4.34
N VAL A 97 -11.38 -0.33 3.99
CA VAL A 97 -12.47 -1.26 4.35
C VAL A 97 -12.23 -2.65 3.76
N ILE A 98 -11.82 -2.74 2.49
CA ILE A 98 -11.48 -4.01 1.84
C ILE A 98 -10.35 -4.71 2.59
N ALA A 99 -9.29 -4.00 2.97
CA ALA A 99 -8.17 -4.55 3.74
C ALA A 99 -8.62 -5.09 5.10
N LEU A 100 -9.52 -4.40 5.81
CA LEU A 100 -10.07 -4.87 7.08
C LEU A 100 -10.90 -6.15 6.93
N VAL A 101 -11.72 -6.25 5.87
CA VAL A 101 -12.47 -7.49 5.58
C VAL A 101 -11.51 -8.66 5.36
N TRP A 102 -10.45 -8.47 4.58
CA TRP A 102 -9.47 -9.54 4.32
C TRP A 102 -8.60 -9.87 5.54
N CYS A 103 -8.31 -8.89 6.39
CA CYS A 103 -7.70 -9.12 7.70
C CYS A 103 -8.60 -10.03 8.56
N MET A 104 -9.91 -9.75 8.62
CA MET A 104 -10.86 -10.59 9.34
C MET A 104 -10.95 -12.00 8.77
N VAL A 105 -10.95 -12.16 7.43
CA VAL A 105 -10.88 -13.49 6.80
C VAL A 105 -9.64 -14.25 7.26
N GLY A 106 -8.47 -13.61 7.28
CA GLY A 106 -7.22 -14.22 7.75
C GLY A 106 -7.24 -14.59 9.24
N LEU A 107 -7.98 -13.85 10.06
CA LEU A 107 -8.12 -14.07 11.51
C LEU A 107 -9.20 -15.11 11.88
N ALA A 108 -10.07 -15.51 10.94
CA ALA A 108 -11.15 -16.46 11.19
C ALA A 108 -10.98 -17.79 10.44
N PHE A 109 -10.56 -17.73 9.16
CA PHE A 109 -10.70 -18.87 8.27
C PHE A 109 -9.77 -20.05 8.60
N TYR A 110 -8.59 -19.83 9.18
CA TYR A 110 -7.70 -20.92 9.59
C TYR A 110 -7.84 -21.22 11.08
N GLU A 111 -7.53 -22.43 11.48
CA GLU A 111 -7.69 -22.87 12.89
C GLU A 111 -6.64 -22.25 13.82
N ASN A 112 -5.46 -21.92 13.30
CA ASN A 112 -4.36 -21.32 14.06
C ASN A 112 -3.39 -20.61 13.11
N PRO A 113 -2.44 -19.80 13.62
CA PRO A 113 -1.52 -19.04 12.78
C PRO A 113 -0.57 -19.92 11.96
N GLN A 114 -0.26 -21.13 12.43
CA GLN A 114 0.59 -22.08 11.71
C GLN A 114 -0.13 -22.62 10.47
N ALA A 115 -1.40 -22.99 10.57
CA ALA A 115 -2.21 -23.44 9.43
C ALA A 115 -2.33 -22.36 8.35
N LEU A 116 -2.53 -21.09 8.75
CA LEU A 116 -2.50 -19.95 7.82
C LEU A 116 -1.13 -19.85 7.14
N GLN A 117 -0.04 -19.98 7.90
CA GLN A 117 1.29 -19.90 7.34
C GLN A 117 1.59 -21.05 6.38
N ASP A 118 1.18 -22.26 6.69
CA ASP A 118 1.37 -23.44 5.85
C ASP A 118 0.64 -23.26 4.51
N ALA A 119 -0.58 -22.71 4.53
CA ALA A 119 -1.30 -22.36 3.31
C ALA A 119 -0.59 -21.29 2.47
N ILE A 120 -0.03 -20.25 3.11
CA ILE A 120 0.78 -19.23 2.41
C ILE A 120 2.04 -19.86 1.81
N SER A 121 2.71 -20.75 2.53
CA SER A 121 3.94 -21.42 2.09
C SER A 121 3.70 -22.42 0.96
N ALA A 122 2.55 -23.10 0.96
CA ALA A 122 2.17 -24.07 -0.08
C ALA A 122 1.78 -23.41 -1.42
N GLY A 123 1.47 -22.12 -1.41
CA GLY A 123 1.14 -21.37 -2.62
C GLY A 123 1.60 -19.93 -2.51
N SER A 124 0.70 -19.06 -2.09
CA SER A 124 0.96 -17.64 -1.81
C SER A 124 -0.22 -17.08 -0.99
N PRO A 125 -0.20 -15.80 -0.59
CA PRO A 125 -1.40 -15.15 -0.04
C PRO A 125 -2.64 -15.28 -0.94
N SER A 126 -2.46 -15.46 -2.26
CA SER A 126 -3.55 -15.72 -3.21
C SER A 126 -4.26 -17.05 -2.96
N LYS A 127 -3.55 -18.06 -2.44
CA LYS A 127 -4.15 -19.35 -2.07
C LYS A 127 -5.14 -19.16 -0.91
N VAL A 128 -4.77 -18.37 0.08
CA VAL A 128 -5.66 -18.00 1.20
C VAL A 128 -6.94 -17.33 0.69
N VAL A 129 -6.81 -16.41 -0.26
CA VAL A 129 -7.95 -15.76 -0.92
C VAL A 129 -8.83 -16.78 -1.63
N TYR A 130 -8.24 -17.70 -2.39
CA TYR A 130 -8.98 -18.71 -3.14
C TYR A 130 -9.71 -19.71 -2.22
N ASP A 131 -9.01 -20.30 -1.26
CA ASP A 131 -9.55 -21.31 -0.34
C ASP A 131 -10.72 -20.75 0.47
N SER A 132 -10.53 -19.56 1.06
CA SER A 132 -11.59 -18.89 1.83
C SER A 132 -12.78 -18.51 0.95
N SER A 133 -12.55 -18.06 -0.29
CA SER A 133 -13.63 -17.68 -1.21
C SER A 133 -14.45 -18.89 -1.65
N ILE A 134 -13.82 -20.03 -1.97
CA ILE A 134 -14.56 -21.26 -2.31
C ILE A 134 -15.32 -21.80 -1.10
N HIS A 135 -14.70 -21.77 0.07
CA HIS A 135 -15.35 -22.26 1.28
C HIS A 135 -16.61 -21.43 1.60
N PHE A 136 -16.50 -20.11 1.63
CA PHE A 136 -17.60 -19.25 2.04
C PHE A 136 -18.67 -19.02 0.97
N LEU A 137 -18.29 -19.02 -0.31
CA LEU A 137 -19.17 -18.59 -1.41
C LEU A 137 -19.31 -19.64 -2.53
N GLY A 138 -18.75 -20.83 -2.32
CA GLY A 138 -18.78 -21.92 -3.28
C GLY A 138 -18.13 -21.55 -4.61
N PHE A 139 -18.67 -22.12 -5.69
CA PHE A 139 -18.17 -21.93 -7.05
C PHE A 139 -18.09 -20.46 -7.49
N ILE A 140 -19.10 -19.65 -7.12
CA ILE A 140 -19.15 -18.22 -7.45
C ILE A 140 -18.01 -17.47 -6.74
N GLY A 141 -17.72 -17.83 -5.48
CA GLY A 141 -16.55 -17.34 -4.75
C GLY A 141 -15.24 -17.60 -5.47
N GLY A 142 -15.05 -18.84 -5.92
CA GLY A 142 -13.86 -19.23 -6.70
C GLY A 142 -13.66 -18.41 -7.95
N ILE A 143 -14.73 -18.14 -8.72
CA ILE A 143 -14.67 -17.26 -9.91
C ILE A 143 -14.21 -15.86 -9.52
N PHE A 144 -14.84 -15.26 -8.50
CA PHE A 144 -14.48 -13.91 -8.07
C PHE A 144 -13.07 -13.83 -7.48
N ALA A 145 -12.60 -14.88 -6.81
CA ALA A 145 -11.23 -14.96 -6.33
C ALA A 145 -10.23 -14.94 -7.49
N VAL A 146 -10.46 -15.73 -8.54
CA VAL A 146 -9.60 -15.72 -9.73
C VAL A 146 -9.64 -14.36 -10.43
N LEU A 147 -10.83 -13.79 -10.62
CA LEU A 147 -10.95 -12.44 -11.21
C LEU A 147 -10.24 -11.38 -10.37
N GLY A 148 -10.41 -11.40 -9.04
CA GLY A 148 -9.78 -10.44 -8.14
C GLY A 148 -8.27 -10.61 -8.02
N VAL A 149 -7.77 -11.84 -7.99
CA VAL A 149 -6.34 -12.14 -7.82
C VAL A 149 -5.56 -12.03 -9.13
N VAL A 150 -6.18 -12.34 -10.28
CA VAL A 150 -5.49 -12.38 -11.57
C VAL A 150 -5.77 -11.13 -12.41
N VAL A 151 -7.04 -10.76 -12.59
CA VAL A 151 -7.40 -9.66 -13.50
C VAL A 151 -6.99 -8.32 -12.91
N LEU A 152 -7.20 -8.10 -11.61
CA LEU A 152 -6.89 -6.81 -10.98
C LEU A 152 -5.41 -6.47 -11.09
N PRO A 153 -4.43 -7.34 -10.74
CA PRO A 153 -3.02 -7.04 -10.94
C PRO A 153 -2.63 -6.81 -12.40
N ILE A 154 -3.30 -7.47 -13.36
CA ILE A 154 -3.08 -7.21 -14.79
C ILE A 154 -3.50 -5.78 -15.15
N THR A 155 -4.71 -5.36 -14.75
CA THR A 155 -5.21 -4.00 -15.03
C THR A 155 -4.42 -2.91 -14.31
N SER A 156 -4.02 -3.16 -13.05
CA SER A 156 -3.17 -2.25 -12.29
C SER A 156 -1.75 -2.20 -12.87
N GLY A 157 -1.25 -3.34 -13.35
CA GLY A 157 0.02 -3.46 -14.05
C GLY A 157 0.04 -2.64 -15.34
N ASP A 158 -0.97 -2.77 -16.21
CA ASP A 158 -1.09 -1.94 -17.41
C ASP A 158 -1.10 -0.45 -17.08
N THR A 159 -1.86 -0.06 -16.05
CA THR A 159 -1.89 1.32 -15.56
C THR A 159 -0.52 1.77 -15.06
N ALA A 160 0.23 0.90 -14.36
CA ALA A 160 1.59 1.17 -13.90
C ALA A 160 2.58 1.37 -15.07
N PHE A 161 2.58 0.49 -16.07
CA PHE A 161 3.42 0.62 -17.26
C PHE A 161 3.08 1.89 -18.05
N ARG A 162 1.79 2.23 -18.15
CA ARG A 162 1.34 3.48 -18.78
C ARG A 162 1.83 4.71 -18.00
N ALA A 163 1.68 4.72 -16.68
CA ALA A 163 2.15 5.82 -15.82
C ALA A 163 3.68 5.96 -15.88
N ALA A 164 4.43 4.86 -15.82
CA ALA A 164 5.88 4.85 -15.91
C ALA A 164 6.36 5.37 -17.28
N ARG A 165 5.74 4.95 -18.38
CA ARG A 165 6.04 5.47 -19.72
C ARG A 165 5.85 6.99 -19.79
N LEU A 166 4.75 7.50 -19.23
CA LEU A 166 4.45 8.94 -19.26
C LEU A 166 5.44 9.74 -18.39
N GLN A 167 5.81 9.22 -17.22
CA GLN A 167 6.85 9.84 -16.38
C GLN A 167 8.21 9.88 -17.08
N LEU A 168 8.65 8.78 -17.71
CA LEU A 168 9.89 8.75 -18.49
C LEU A 168 9.83 9.72 -19.68
N ALA A 169 8.69 9.78 -20.36
CA ALA A 169 8.48 10.71 -21.46
C ALA A 169 8.62 12.18 -21.02
N GLU A 170 8.08 12.54 -19.86
CA GLU A 170 8.21 13.88 -19.28
C GLU A 170 9.67 14.17 -18.87
N ILE A 171 10.37 13.23 -18.23
CA ILE A 171 11.79 13.38 -17.84
C ILE A 171 12.70 13.59 -19.06
N PHE A 172 12.48 12.83 -20.13
CA PHE A 172 13.29 12.91 -21.35
C PHE A 172 12.76 13.90 -22.39
N GLY A 173 11.65 14.60 -22.12
CA GLY A 173 11.02 15.54 -23.06
C GLY A 173 10.53 14.89 -24.37
N ILE A 174 10.15 13.61 -24.34
CA ILE A 174 9.74 12.85 -25.52
C ILE A 174 8.23 12.93 -25.71
N ASP A 175 7.79 13.65 -26.75
CA ASP A 175 6.38 13.71 -27.15
C ASP A 175 5.76 12.31 -27.38
N GLN A 176 4.54 12.12 -26.88
CA GLN A 176 3.81 10.84 -26.90
C GLN A 176 2.65 10.81 -27.92
N ARG A 177 2.62 11.71 -28.92
CA ARG A 177 1.57 11.69 -29.96
C ARG A 177 1.72 10.54 -30.96
N SER A 178 2.92 10.34 -31.51
CA SER A 178 3.16 9.30 -32.52
C SER A 178 3.39 7.91 -31.91
N LEU A 179 2.89 6.85 -32.54
CA LEU A 179 3.07 5.46 -32.09
C LEU A 179 4.56 5.07 -31.93
N VAL A 180 5.41 5.48 -32.87
CA VAL A 180 6.84 5.15 -32.85
C VAL A 180 7.54 5.69 -31.59
N LYS A 181 7.30 6.96 -31.23
CA LYS A 181 7.84 7.55 -29.99
C LYS A 181 7.30 6.88 -28.72
N ARG A 182 6.08 6.36 -28.75
CA ARG A 182 5.54 5.57 -27.63
C ARG A 182 6.29 4.25 -27.48
N LEU A 183 6.49 3.54 -28.59
CA LEU A 183 7.20 2.25 -28.62
C LEU A 183 8.66 2.37 -28.19
N TYR A 184 9.31 3.50 -28.50
CA TYR A 184 10.68 3.80 -28.08
C TYR A 184 10.89 3.70 -26.56
N ILE A 185 9.89 4.11 -25.77
CA ILE A 185 9.93 4.00 -24.29
C ILE A 185 9.27 2.68 -23.83
N ALA A 186 8.15 2.31 -24.45
CA ALA A 186 7.36 1.15 -24.02
C ALA A 186 8.13 -0.16 -24.18
N ILE A 187 8.77 -0.41 -25.33
CA ILE A 187 9.46 -1.69 -25.58
C ILE A 187 10.58 -1.93 -24.55
N PRO A 188 11.53 -1.00 -24.33
CA PRO A 188 12.54 -1.18 -23.28
C PRO A 188 11.92 -1.37 -21.89
N LEU A 189 10.87 -0.62 -21.56
CA LEU A 189 10.18 -0.74 -20.28
C LEU A 189 9.55 -2.14 -20.09
N PHE A 190 8.89 -2.70 -21.11
CA PHE A 190 8.33 -4.04 -21.07
C PHE A 190 9.40 -5.13 -21.01
N VAL A 191 10.52 -4.95 -21.72
CA VAL A 191 11.68 -5.87 -21.63
C VAL A 191 12.24 -5.90 -20.21
N LEU A 192 12.44 -4.73 -19.59
CA LEU A 192 12.83 -4.64 -18.18
C LEU A 192 11.79 -5.28 -17.27
N GLY A 193 10.51 -5.02 -17.51
CA GLY A 193 9.39 -5.63 -16.78
C GLY A 193 9.40 -7.16 -16.83
N TYR A 194 9.70 -7.74 -18.00
CA TYR A 194 9.84 -9.18 -18.17
C TYR A 194 10.98 -9.74 -17.31
N PHE A 195 12.17 -9.12 -17.33
CA PHE A 195 13.27 -9.57 -16.47
C PHE A 195 12.92 -9.46 -14.98
N VAL A 196 12.29 -8.35 -14.57
CA VAL A 196 11.82 -8.17 -13.18
C VAL A 196 10.79 -9.25 -12.80
N SER A 197 9.94 -9.68 -13.74
CA SER A 197 8.95 -10.74 -13.48
C SER A 197 9.56 -12.13 -13.22
N THR A 198 10.83 -12.34 -13.58
CA THR A 198 11.56 -13.60 -13.29
C THR A 198 12.17 -13.62 -11.89
N VAL A 199 12.17 -12.50 -11.17
CA VAL A 199 12.67 -12.40 -9.80
C VAL A 199 11.68 -13.07 -8.84
N ASP A 200 12.20 -13.68 -7.77
CA ASP A 200 11.38 -14.26 -6.71
C ASP A 200 10.33 -13.26 -6.20
N PHE A 201 9.07 -13.69 -6.19
CA PHE A 201 7.94 -12.83 -5.80
C PHE A 201 8.11 -12.27 -4.39
N SER A 202 8.67 -13.03 -3.45
CA SER A 202 8.85 -12.57 -2.07
C SER A 202 9.90 -11.46 -1.95
N VAL A 203 10.92 -11.47 -2.81
CA VAL A 203 11.91 -10.40 -2.91
C VAL A 203 11.31 -9.19 -3.63
N LEU A 204 10.62 -9.41 -4.76
CA LEU A 204 9.96 -8.35 -5.52
C LEU A 204 8.94 -7.61 -4.66
N TRP A 205 8.12 -8.33 -3.89
CA TRP A 205 7.13 -7.75 -3.00
C TRP A 205 7.75 -6.87 -1.90
N ARG A 206 8.91 -7.28 -1.36
CA ARG A 206 9.66 -6.49 -0.37
C ARG A 206 10.18 -5.18 -0.95
N TYR A 207 10.73 -5.21 -2.17
CA TYR A 207 11.12 -3.99 -2.89
C TYR A 207 9.92 -3.10 -3.19
N PHE A 208 8.85 -3.68 -3.71
CA PHE A 208 7.62 -2.96 -4.05
C PHE A 208 7.03 -2.24 -2.83
N THR A 209 6.84 -2.95 -1.72
CA THR A 209 6.24 -2.39 -0.49
C THR A 209 7.07 -1.25 0.09
N TRP A 210 8.40 -1.40 0.11
CA TRP A 210 9.30 -0.33 0.53
C TRP A 210 9.28 0.86 -0.44
N ALA A 211 9.41 0.64 -1.75
CA ALA A 211 9.39 1.71 -2.75
C ALA A 211 8.05 2.46 -2.77
N ASN A 212 6.94 1.73 -2.59
CA ASN A 212 5.61 2.30 -2.46
C ASN A 212 5.51 3.23 -1.24
N GLN A 213 6.00 2.79 -0.07
CA GLN A 213 5.96 3.62 1.14
C GLN A 213 6.94 4.79 1.09
N MET A 214 8.11 4.63 0.48
CA MET A 214 9.04 5.74 0.21
C MET A 214 8.41 6.81 -0.69
N THR A 215 7.67 6.38 -1.72
CA THR A 215 6.94 7.32 -2.60
C THR A 215 5.85 8.04 -1.81
N ALA A 216 5.12 7.33 -0.96
CA ALA A 216 4.12 7.93 -0.08
C ALA A 216 4.72 8.94 0.89
N MET A 217 5.87 8.61 1.49
CA MET A 217 6.65 9.48 2.38
C MET A 217 7.01 10.79 1.68
N VAL A 218 7.56 10.73 0.47
CA VAL A 218 7.93 11.92 -0.31
C VAL A 218 6.69 12.75 -0.65
N MET A 219 5.59 12.09 -1.01
CA MET A 219 4.33 12.80 -1.28
C MET A 219 3.77 13.48 -0.02
N LEU A 220 3.83 12.83 1.15
CA LEU A 220 3.43 13.43 2.43
C LEU A 220 4.30 14.65 2.79
N TRP A 221 5.62 14.56 2.59
CA TRP A 221 6.50 15.72 2.75
C TRP A 221 6.20 16.83 1.76
N THR A 222 5.86 16.49 0.51
CA THR A 222 5.45 17.47 -0.51
C THR A 222 4.15 18.16 -0.14
N ALA A 223 3.15 17.40 0.33
CA ALA A 223 1.88 17.94 0.82
C ALA A 223 2.07 18.80 2.08
N ALA A 224 2.94 18.37 3.01
CA ALA A 224 3.31 19.14 4.19
C ALA A 224 3.99 20.46 3.81
N ALA A 225 4.92 20.43 2.85
CA ALA A 225 5.60 21.62 2.33
C ALA A 225 4.62 22.60 1.68
N TYR A 226 3.68 22.09 0.89
CA TYR A 226 2.58 22.88 0.34
C TYR A 226 1.79 23.53 1.49
N LEU A 227 1.18 22.74 2.39
CA LEU A 227 0.37 23.30 3.47
C LEU A 227 1.13 24.31 4.35
N TYR A 228 2.41 24.05 4.63
CA TYR A 228 3.26 24.93 5.42
C TYR A 228 3.51 26.26 4.72
N ARG A 229 3.78 26.23 3.41
CA ARG A 229 4.02 27.44 2.61
C ARG A 229 2.80 28.35 2.52
N TYR A 230 1.59 27.80 2.45
CA TYR A 230 0.35 28.58 2.34
C TYR A 230 -0.33 28.84 3.70
N HIS A 231 0.42 28.74 4.81
CA HIS A 231 -0.12 28.96 6.16
C HIS A 231 -1.35 28.11 6.52
N LYS A 232 -1.49 26.93 5.92
CA LYS A 232 -2.54 25.95 6.23
C LYS A 232 -2.04 24.99 7.30
N PHE A 233 -2.95 24.20 7.89
CA PHE A 233 -2.64 23.22 8.92
C PHE A 233 -1.79 22.06 8.37
N HIS A 234 -0.47 22.25 8.27
CA HIS A 234 0.46 21.30 7.68
C HIS A 234 0.71 20.04 8.52
N TRP A 235 0.38 20.08 9.82
CA TRP A 235 0.55 18.96 10.75
C TRP A 235 -0.18 17.69 10.31
N VAL A 236 -1.31 17.84 9.59
CA VAL A 236 -2.07 16.73 9.02
C VAL A 236 -1.23 15.86 8.07
N ALA A 237 -0.25 16.45 7.37
CA ALA A 237 0.66 15.74 6.47
C ALA A 237 2.05 15.54 7.10
N SER A 238 2.51 16.49 7.92
CA SER A 238 3.85 16.46 8.52
C SER A 238 4.01 15.30 9.51
N ILE A 239 3.04 15.09 10.42
CA ILE A 239 3.14 14.01 11.42
C ILE A 239 3.17 12.63 10.73
N PRO A 240 2.27 12.31 9.78
CA PRO A 240 2.39 11.09 8.99
C PRO A 240 3.71 10.99 8.22
N ALA A 241 4.20 12.10 7.64
CA ALA A 241 5.49 12.10 6.93
C ALA A 241 6.64 11.66 7.86
N TRP A 242 6.68 12.17 9.09
CA TRP A 242 7.71 11.82 10.07
C TRP A 242 7.65 10.33 10.40
N PHE A 243 6.45 9.83 10.68
CA PHE A 243 6.23 8.44 11.04
C PHE A 243 6.65 7.49 9.90
N ILE A 244 6.21 7.76 8.67
CA ILE A 244 6.54 6.92 7.52
C ILE A 244 8.02 7.04 7.14
N THR A 245 8.66 8.20 7.39
CA THR A 245 10.13 8.34 7.28
C THR A 245 10.84 7.37 8.20
N THR A 246 10.44 7.31 9.47
CA THR A 246 11.04 6.39 10.43
C THR A 246 10.82 4.93 10.00
N VAL A 247 9.61 4.59 9.53
CA VAL A 247 9.26 3.24 9.03
C VAL A 247 10.16 2.83 7.86
N CYS A 248 10.26 3.67 6.84
CA CYS A 248 11.02 3.37 5.63
C CYS A 248 12.53 3.31 5.88
N ALA A 249 13.05 4.23 6.69
CA ALA A 249 14.45 4.28 7.06
C ALA A 249 14.84 3.06 7.93
N THR A 250 14.04 2.75 8.95
CA THR A 250 14.28 1.57 9.80
C THR A 250 14.28 0.29 8.96
N TYR A 251 13.33 0.14 8.03
CA TYR A 251 13.29 -1.04 7.17
C TYR A 251 14.53 -1.14 6.28
N LEU A 252 14.98 -0.02 5.70
CA LEU A 252 16.19 0.03 4.87
C LEU A 252 17.43 -0.38 5.67
N PHE A 253 17.55 0.05 6.93
CA PHE A 253 18.66 -0.33 7.80
C PHE A 253 18.58 -1.80 8.24
N TYR A 254 17.39 -2.28 8.60
CA TYR A 254 17.18 -3.61 9.17
C TYR A 254 17.19 -4.74 8.13
N ASN A 255 16.54 -4.55 6.98
CA ASN A 255 16.29 -5.65 6.06
C ASN A 255 17.58 -6.08 5.35
N LYS A 256 17.71 -7.39 5.08
CA LYS A 256 18.85 -7.97 4.35
C LYS A 256 19.01 -7.42 2.93
N ILE A 257 17.93 -6.94 2.30
CA ILE A 257 18.00 -6.29 0.98
C ILE A 257 18.56 -4.87 1.04
N GLY A 258 18.59 -4.27 2.23
CA GLY A 258 19.18 -2.97 2.50
C GLY A 258 20.55 -3.14 3.19
N PHE A 259 20.69 -2.58 4.39
CA PHE A 259 21.97 -2.63 5.12
C PHE A 259 22.13 -3.83 6.06
N GLY A 260 21.05 -4.58 6.35
CA GLY A 260 21.11 -5.80 7.17
C GLY A 260 21.66 -5.59 8.59
N LEU A 261 21.45 -4.41 9.18
CA LEU A 261 21.92 -4.05 10.51
C LEU A 261 21.08 -4.69 11.62
N ASP A 262 21.60 -4.67 12.84
CA ASP A 262 20.84 -5.03 14.04
C ASP A 262 19.54 -4.21 14.13
N TYR A 263 18.48 -4.83 14.65
CA TYR A 263 17.16 -4.21 14.71
C TYR A 263 17.14 -2.94 15.57
N GLN A 264 17.72 -2.97 16.77
CA GLN A 264 17.72 -1.80 17.66
C GLN A 264 18.52 -0.65 17.06
N LEU A 265 19.69 -0.96 16.50
CA LEU A 265 20.47 0.03 15.77
C LEU A 265 19.69 0.63 14.59
N SER A 266 18.99 -0.21 13.84
CA SER A 266 18.16 0.22 12.70
C SER A 266 17.04 1.17 13.13
N VAL A 267 16.40 0.91 14.27
CA VAL A 267 15.38 1.80 14.85
C VAL A 267 15.97 3.17 15.18
N TYR A 268 17.13 3.20 15.86
CA TYR A 268 17.79 4.46 16.19
C TYR A 268 18.22 5.26 14.96
N LEU A 269 18.76 4.59 13.94
CA LEU A 269 19.10 5.23 12.67
C LEU A 269 17.86 5.72 11.92
N GLY A 270 16.75 4.98 12.02
CA GLY A 270 15.46 5.41 11.50
C GLY A 270 14.99 6.73 12.13
N PHE A 271 15.01 6.83 13.46
CA PHE A 271 14.68 8.08 14.16
C PHE A 271 15.65 9.21 13.83
N ALA A 272 16.96 8.93 13.78
CA ALA A 272 17.97 9.92 13.42
C ALA A 272 17.72 10.49 12.02
N THR A 273 17.41 9.62 11.05
CA THR A 273 17.05 10.03 9.68
C THR A 273 15.83 10.93 9.67
N THR A 274 14.78 10.57 10.42
CA THR A 274 13.57 11.40 10.54
C THR A 274 13.87 12.76 11.17
N ILE A 275 14.69 12.83 12.22
CA ILE A 275 15.09 14.10 12.84
C ILE A 275 15.82 14.98 11.83
N VAL A 276 16.74 14.41 11.04
CA VAL A 276 17.43 15.15 9.97
C VAL A 276 16.42 15.70 8.96
N CYS A 277 15.46 14.89 8.49
CA CYS A 277 14.41 15.36 7.58
C CYS A 277 13.56 16.49 8.18
N ILE A 278 13.21 16.40 9.47
CA ILE A 278 12.46 17.45 10.20
C ILE A 278 13.26 18.75 10.24
N VAL A 279 14.54 18.67 10.62
CA VAL A 279 15.42 19.85 10.68
C VAL A 279 15.56 20.48 9.30
N LEU A 280 15.79 19.68 8.26
CA LEU A 280 15.86 20.18 6.88
C LEU A 280 14.54 20.83 6.44
N PHE A 281 13.40 20.25 6.78
CA PHE A 281 12.09 20.82 6.47
C PHE A 281 11.92 22.22 7.09
N PHE A 282 12.19 22.41 8.37
CA PHE A 282 11.99 23.73 8.99
C PHE A 282 13.10 24.74 8.69
N THR A 283 14.30 24.30 8.31
CA THR A 283 15.42 25.22 8.01
C THR A 283 15.45 25.66 6.55
N MET A 284 15.13 24.77 5.61
CA MET A 284 15.19 25.06 4.18
C MET A 284 13.87 25.60 3.62
N LEU A 285 12.74 25.26 4.25
CA LEU A 285 11.43 25.61 3.77
C LEU A 285 10.96 26.85 4.53
N LYS A 286 10.88 27.98 3.83
CA LYS A 286 10.30 29.21 4.37
C LYS A 286 8.80 29.26 4.03
N PRO A 287 7.94 29.74 4.94
CA PRO A 287 6.57 30.09 4.58
C PRO A 287 6.59 31.07 3.40
N LEU A 288 5.78 30.82 2.37
CA LEU A 288 5.51 31.88 1.39
C LEU A 288 4.67 32.94 2.12
N GLY A 289 4.79 34.21 1.74
CA GLY A 289 3.91 35.25 2.29
C GLY A 289 2.43 34.95 2.00
N GLU A 290 1.52 35.80 2.50
CA GLU A 290 0.06 35.57 2.50
C GLU A 290 -0.59 35.30 1.12
N ARG A 291 0.12 35.48 0.00
CA ARG A 291 -0.39 35.25 -1.35
C ARG A 291 0.63 34.57 -2.26
N ASP A 292 0.15 33.52 -2.90
CA ASP A 292 0.72 33.00 -4.14
C ASP A 292 -0.14 33.51 -5.30
N GLU A 293 0.28 34.62 -5.92
CA GLU A 293 -0.44 35.22 -7.05
C GLU A 293 -0.48 34.25 -8.26
N ASP A 294 0.50 33.35 -8.40
CA ASP A 294 0.63 32.43 -9.53
C ASP A 294 -0.45 31.33 -9.50
N ALA A 295 -0.92 30.92 -8.33
CA ALA A 295 -2.02 29.95 -8.16
C ALA A 295 -3.39 30.47 -8.64
N TYR A 296 -3.55 31.80 -8.77
CA TYR A 296 -4.78 32.44 -9.24
C TYR A 296 -4.68 32.97 -10.67
N THR A 297 -3.50 32.94 -11.27
CA THR A 297 -3.37 33.12 -12.71
C THR A 297 -3.94 31.89 -13.40
N VAL A 298 -5.27 31.91 -13.64
CA VAL A 298 -5.83 31.18 -14.77
C VAL A 298 -4.97 31.61 -15.94
N ALA A 299 -4.25 30.67 -16.53
CA ALA A 299 -3.42 30.95 -17.69
C ALA A 299 -4.30 31.66 -18.72
N GLU A 300 -4.17 32.99 -18.81
CA GLU A 300 -4.54 33.76 -19.98
C GLU A 300 -3.56 33.36 -21.08
N THR A 301 -3.64 32.11 -21.53
CA THR A 301 -2.93 31.66 -22.71
C THR A 301 -3.65 32.22 -23.93
N LYS A 302 -3.07 33.31 -24.41
CA LYS A 302 -2.84 33.62 -25.83
C LYS A 302 -2.56 32.37 -26.68
#